data_AF-A0A804LD74-F1
#
_entry.id   AF-A0A804LD74-F1
#
_cell.length_a   1.000
_cell.length_b   1.000
_cell.length_c   1.000
_cell.angle_alpha   90.00
_cell.angle_beta   90.00
_cell.angle_gamma   90.00
#
_symmetry.space_group_name_H-M   'P 1'
#
loop_
_entity.id
_entity.type
_entity.pdbx_description
1 polymer ?
#
loop_
_entity_poly.entity_id
_entity_poly.type
_entity_poly.pdbx_seq_one_letter_code
_entity_poly.pdbx_strand_id
1 'polypeptide(L)'
;MQMRAEGFQVEAVTAINLLAACGQTESSLYGRSVHAYVVRRHFLPHVVLETALLEMYGNVGKVESSEKIFGQMTEKTVVTWNNMIAAYIYMEMYQEAIALFLELLNQPLYPDYFTMTTVVPAFVLLGSLRQCRQMHSYIIKLGYGDSTLIMNAVMHMYARCGDIVASREIFDKMPGKDVISWNTIIIGYAIHGQGKTALEMFDEMKCNGIEPNESTFVSVLTACSVSGLETEGWKEFNSMQHEYGMVPQIEHYGCMTDLLGRAGDLREVLRFIENMPIAPTSRIWGSLLTASRNKNDIDIAEYAAERIFQLEHNNTGCYVVLSSMYADAGRWEDVERIRSLMKEKGLRRTEARSLVELNAEECSFVNGDMSHPQSEKIHELSDILSRNIGEDLDSPTNLRDSDPFASGKTVLPNKHSVRLAVAFGLISSEPGTPILVKKNVRVCNHCHRALKLISKYSRRKIVVGDTKIYHIFSDGSCCCGDYW
;
A
#
# COMPACT_ATOMS: atom_id res chain seq x y z
N MET A 1 37.18 8.57 19.83
CA MET A 1 37.97 9.61 20.56
C MET A 1 39.25 9.03 21.14
N GLN A 2 39.22 7.83 21.74
CA GLN A 2 40.39 7.16 22.31
C GLN A 2 41.53 6.90 21.30
N MET A 3 41.22 6.41 20.08
CA MET A 3 42.24 6.24 19.02
C MET A 3 43.00 7.52 18.64
N ARG A 4 42.34 8.69 18.70
CA ARG A 4 43.01 9.99 18.46
C ARG A 4 43.88 10.41 19.64
N ALA A 5 43.44 10.11 20.87
CA ALA A 5 44.21 10.38 22.09
C ALA A 5 45.47 9.51 22.18
N GLU A 6 45.41 8.30 21.61
CA GLU A 6 46.53 7.34 21.55
C GLU A 6 47.45 7.53 20.34
N GLY A 7 47.21 8.54 19.49
CA GLY A 7 48.10 8.89 18.37
C GLY A 7 47.99 8.01 17.13
N PHE A 8 46.99 7.11 17.05
CA PHE A 8 46.77 6.29 15.86
C PHE A 8 46.33 7.15 14.66
N GLN A 9 46.97 6.95 13.51
CA GLN A 9 46.50 7.53 12.25
C GLN A 9 45.26 6.78 11.79
N VAL A 10 44.12 7.48 11.76
CA VAL A 10 42.87 6.94 11.22
C VAL A 10 43.00 6.87 9.70
N GLU A 11 43.18 5.67 9.18
CA GLU A 11 43.22 5.36 7.75
C GLU A 11 41.83 5.35 7.12
N ALA A 12 41.76 5.35 5.78
CA ALA A 12 40.50 5.29 5.04
C ALA A 12 39.64 4.07 5.44
N VAL A 13 40.27 2.91 5.69
CA VAL A 13 39.59 1.68 6.16
C VAL A 13 38.90 1.88 7.50
N THR A 14 39.56 2.59 8.43
CA THR A 14 38.96 2.91 9.73
C THR A 14 37.77 3.84 9.56
N ALA A 15 37.86 4.83 8.67
CA ALA A 15 36.75 5.72 8.37
C ALA A 15 35.55 4.98 7.75
N ILE A 16 35.79 4.02 6.83
CA ILE A 16 34.74 3.16 6.24
C ILE A 16 33.98 2.40 7.35
N ASN A 17 34.70 1.73 8.24
CA ASN A 17 34.09 0.96 9.32
C ASN A 17 33.32 1.85 10.31
N LEU A 18 33.84 3.04 10.61
CA LEU A 18 33.14 4.01 11.46
C LEU A 18 31.85 4.52 10.81
N LEU A 19 31.85 4.75 9.50
CA LEU A 19 30.65 5.18 8.76
C LEU A 19 29.59 4.07 8.75
N ALA A 20 29.96 2.82 8.51
CA ALA A 20 29.04 1.69 8.58
C ALA A 20 28.39 1.58 9.97
N ALA A 21 29.19 1.70 11.05
CA ALA A 21 28.67 1.71 12.42
C ALA A 21 27.74 2.91 12.69
N CYS A 22 28.05 4.09 12.15
CA CYS A 22 27.17 5.27 12.27
C CYS A 22 25.85 5.06 11.52
N GLY A 23 25.86 4.39 10.37
CA GLY A 23 24.67 4.03 9.62
C GLY A 23 23.78 3.04 10.38
N GLN A 24 24.39 1.99 10.95
CA GLN A 24 23.68 0.97 11.74
C GLN A 24 23.08 1.52 13.05
N THR A 25 23.70 2.54 13.63
CA THR A 25 23.22 3.22 14.86
C THR A 25 22.37 4.46 14.56
N GLU A 26 22.07 4.72 13.28
CA GLU A 26 21.34 5.90 12.80
C GLU A 26 21.87 7.24 13.35
N SER A 27 23.18 7.29 13.64
CA SER A 27 23.77 8.43 14.34
C SER A 27 24.25 9.52 13.37
N SER A 28 23.36 10.48 13.07
CA SER A 28 23.66 11.60 12.17
C SER A 28 24.88 12.43 12.59
N LEU A 29 25.03 12.68 13.90
CA LEU A 29 26.08 13.55 14.43
C LEU A 29 27.47 12.93 14.22
N TYR A 30 27.64 11.66 14.58
CA TYR A 30 28.91 10.96 14.44
C TYR A 30 29.24 10.71 12.97
N GLY A 31 28.25 10.32 12.15
CA GLY A 31 28.42 10.15 10.71
C GLY A 31 28.93 11.42 10.02
N ARG A 32 28.32 12.59 10.32
CA ARG A 32 28.79 13.90 9.82
C ARG A 32 30.19 14.27 10.31
N SER A 33 30.52 13.91 11.55
CA SER A 33 31.85 14.17 12.12
C SER A 33 32.94 13.34 11.42
N VAL A 34 32.64 12.08 11.10
CA VAL A 34 33.55 11.21 10.32
C VAL A 34 33.67 11.72 8.89
N HIS A 35 32.56 12.10 8.24
CA HIS A 35 32.59 12.70 6.89
C HIS A 35 33.45 13.98 6.84
N ALA A 36 33.28 14.89 7.80
CA ALA A 36 34.10 16.11 7.87
C ALA A 36 35.60 15.79 8.06
N TYR A 37 35.93 14.73 8.79
CA TYR A 37 37.31 14.26 8.92
C TYR A 37 37.88 13.71 7.61
N VAL A 38 37.10 12.88 6.91
CA VAL A 38 37.45 12.32 5.59
C VAL A 38 37.77 13.41 4.58
N VAL A 39 36.94 14.47 4.52
CA VAL A 39 37.16 15.63 3.64
C VAL A 39 38.43 16.39 4.04
N ARG A 40 38.62 16.68 5.34
CA ARG A 40 39.80 17.41 5.85
C ARG A 40 41.12 16.67 5.63
N ARG A 41 41.10 15.34 5.57
CA ARG A 41 42.28 14.50 5.31
C ARG A 41 42.50 14.20 3.84
N HIS A 42 41.66 14.72 2.94
CA HIS A 42 41.74 14.50 1.50
C HIS A 42 41.71 13.00 1.12
N PHE A 43 40.88 12.22 1.82
CA PHE A 43 40.68 10.80 1.48
C PHE A 43 39.74 10.59 0.28
N LEU A 44 39.09 11.64 -0.21
CA LEU A 44 38.22 11.62 -1.39
C LEU A 44 38.96 12.22 -2.59
N PRO A 45 38.75 11.71 -3.82
CA PRO A 45 37.79 10.66 -4.19
C PRO A 45 38.28 9.24 -3.85
N HIS A 46 37.38 8.38 -3.34
CA HIS A 46 37.65 6.97 -3.08
C HIS A 46 36.34 6.17 -3.06
N VAL A 47 36.09 5.37 -4.11
CA VAL A 47 34.78 4.74 -4.36
C VAL A 47 34.19 4.00 -3.17
N VAL A 48 34.99 3.23 -2.42
CA VAL A 48 34.50 2.48 -1.24
C VAL A 48 34.11 3.42 -0.08
N LEU A 49 34.84 4.52 0.08
CA LEU A 49 34.59 5.48 1.15
C LEU A 49 33.37 6.33 0.82
N GLU A 50 33.21 6.72 -0.45
CA GLU A 50 32.01 7.37 -0.96
C GLU A 50 30.79 6.46 -0.83
N THR A 51 30.92 5.18 -1.16
CA THR A 51 29.86 4.17 -0.99
C THR A 51 29.42 4.05 0.48
N ALA A 52 30.37 4.03 1.41
CA ALA A 52 30.08 3.99 2.85
C ALA A 52 29.42 5.29 3.35
N LEU A 53 29.77 6.44 2.77
CA LEU A 53 29.08 7.70 3.05
C LEU A 53 27.63 7.69 2.54
N LEU A 54 27.39 7.14 1.34
CA LEU A 54 26.04 6.97 0.78
C LEU A 54 25.17 6.12 1.69
N GLU A 55 25.68 4.97 2.13
CA GLU A 55 24.98 4.05 3.04
C GLU A 55 24.64 4.74 4.37
N MET A 56 25.63 5.41 4.98
CA MET A 56 25.44 6.10 6.25
C MET A 56 24.38 7.20 6.14
N TYR A 57 24.45 8.06 5.12
CA TYR A 57 23.44 9.12 4.95
C TYR A 57 22.07 8.57 4.56
N GLY A 58 22.02 7.48 3.80
CA GLY A 58 20.78 6.78 3.45
C GLY A 58 20.06 6.26 4.69
N ASN A 59 20.76 5.52 5.56
CA ASN A 59 20.18 4.94 6.78
C ASN A 59 19.71 6.02 7.78
N VAL A 60 20.34 7.18 7.79
CA VAL A 60 19.97 8.32 8.66
C VAL A 60 18.84 9.17 8.03
N GLY A 61 18.29 8.77 6.87
CA GLY A 61 17.21 9.48 6.19
C GLY A 61 17.61 10.84 5.61
N LYS A 62 18.92 11.06 5.37
CA LYS A 62 19.47 12.29 4.77
C LYS A 62 19.74 12.09 3.28
N VAL A 63 18.72 11.68 2.53
CA VAL A 63 18.81 11.32 1.11
C VAL A 63 19.41 12.42 0.25
N GLU A 64 19.08 13.70 0.47
CA GLU A 64 19.71 14.82 -0.28
C GLU A 64 21.24 14.86 -0.15
N SER A 65 21.79 14.40 0.99
CA SER A 65 23.24 14.32 1.18
C SER A 65 23.81 13.14 0.39
N SER A 66 23.11 12.01 0.38
CA SER A 66 23.45 10.86 -0.45
C SER A 66 23.41 11.21 -1.95
N GLU A 67 22.38 11.91 -2.43
CA GLU A 67 22.26 12.36 -3.82
C GLU A 67 23.43 13.24 -4.26
N LYS A 68 23.84 14.18 -3.40
CA LYS A 68 25.00 15.06 -3.68
C LYS A 68 26.29 14.26 -3.82
N ILE A 69 26.53 13.31 -2.91
CA ILE A 69 27.72 12.46 -2.97
C ILE A 69 27.66 11.59 -4.22
N PHE A 70 26.54 10.93 -4.48
CA PHE A 70 26.36 10.06 -5.65
C PHE A 70 26.57 10.83 -6.96
N GLY A 71 26.02 12.03 -7.08
CA GLY A 71 26.22 12.90 -8.25
C GLY A 71 27.68 13.32 -8.47
N GLN A 72 28.48 13.40 -7.41
CA GLN A 72 29.90 13.78 -7.46
C GLN A 72 30.86 12.60 -7.72
N MET A 73 30.41 11.35 -7.51
CA MET A 73 31.25 10.17 -7.73
C MET A 73 31.68 10.03 -9.20
N THR A 74 32.99 9.98 -9.43
CA THR A 74 33.58 9.77 -10.77
C THR A 74 33.43 8.33 -11.25
N GLU A 75 33.50 7.37 -10.33
CA GLU A 75 33.29 5.95 -10.59
C GLU A 75 32.11 5.46 -9.76
N LYS A 76 31.17 4.77 -10.40
CA LYS A 76 29.99 4.18 -9.75
C LYS A 76 29.98 2.67 -10.00
N THR A 77 29.81 1.91 -8.94
CA THR A 77 29.67 0.44 -8.97
C THR A 77 28.22 0.05 -8.72
N VAL A 78 27.82 -1.19 -9.03
CA VAL A 78 26.46 -1.69 -8.74
C VAL A 78 26.08 -1.44 -7.27
N VAL A 79 27.02 -1.58 -6.33
CA VAL A 79 26.81 -1.29 -4.90
C VAL A 79 26.44 0.17 -4.64
N THR A 80 27.07 1.14 -5.33
CA THR A 80 26.73 2.57 -5.17
C THR A 80 25.30 2.87 -5.64
N TRP A 81 24.86 2.25 -6.74
CA TRP A 81 23.49 2.35 -7.24
C TRP A 81 22.51 1.70 -6.28
N ASN A 82 22.83 0.49 -5.80
CA ASN A 82 22.02 -0.25 -4.82
C ASN A 82 21.80 0.55 -3.54
N ASN A 83 22.83 1.20 -2.99
CA ASN A 83 22.71 2.02 -1.79
C ASN A 83 21.80 3.24 -2.01
N MET A 84 21.86 3.87 -3.19
CA MET A 84 20.97 4.98 -3.52
C MET A 84 19.53 4.54 -3.74
N ILE A 85 19.31 3.44 -4.46
CA ILE A 85 17.97 2.86 -4.61
C ILE A 85 17.41 2.49 -3.23
N ALA A 86 18.18 1.82 -2.38
CA ALA A 86 17.78 1.47 -1.03
C ALA A 86 17.43 2.70 -0.18
N ALA A 87 18.20 3.78 -0.28
CA ALA A 87 17.91 5.03 0.41
C ALA A 87 16.58 5.67 -0.04
N TYR A 88 16.28 5.63 -1.35
CA TYR A 88 14.97 6.08 -1.86
C TYR A 88 13.83 5.18 -1.38
N ILE A 89 14.00 3.85 -1.39
CA ILE A 89 13.00 2.91 -0.89
C ILE A 89 12.73 3.16 0.61
N TYR A 90 13.78 3.37 1.41
CA TYR A 90 13.66 3.65 2.84
C TYR A 90 12.87 4.94 3.13
N MET A 91 13.03 5.96 2.30
CA MET A 91 12.28 7.21 2.40
C MET A 91 10.92 7.19 1.66
N GLU A 92 10.47 6.02 1.21
CA GLU A 92 9.23 5.83 0.45
C GLU A 92 9.16 6.65 -0.87
N MET A 93 10.32 7.02 -1.41
CA MET A 93 10.50 7.76 -2.68
C MET A 93 10.53 6.76 -3.86
N TYR A 94 9.43 6.03 -4.04
CA TYR A 94 9.38 4.88 -4.95
C TYR A 94 9.51 5.27 -6.43
N GLN A 95 9.08 6.48 -6.82
CA GLN A 95 9.21 6.95 -8.21
C GLN A 95 10.67 7.20 -8.57
N GLU A 96 11.39 7.85 -7.67
CA GLU A 96 12.82 8.14 -7.77
C GLU A 96 13.64 6.84 -7.75
N ALA A 97 13.27 5.86 -6.92
CA ALA A 97 13.88 4.53 -6.91
C ALA A 97 13.74 3.82 -8.27
N ILE A 98 12.55 3.84 -8.89
CA ILE A 98 12.31 3.26 -10.21
C ILE A 98 13.10 4.01 -11.29
N ALA A 99 13.09 5.34 -11.26
CA ALA A 99 13.82 6.16 -12.22
C ALA A 99 15.32 5.87 -12.17
N LEU A 100 15.90 5.80 -10.96
CA LEU A 100 17.32 5.49 -10.77
C LEU A 100 17.67 4.06 -11.20
N PHE A 101 16.77 3.09 -10.97
CA PHE A 101 16.95 1.73 -11.48
C PHE A 101 16.94 1.69 -13.02
N LEU A 102 16.02 2.40 -13.67
CA LEU A 102 16.00 2.49 -15.14
C LEU A 102 17.25 3.18 -15.69
N GLU A 103 17.82 4.15 -14.95
CA GLU A 103 19.11 4.75 -15.29
C GLU A 103 20.26 3.74 -15.15
N LEU A 104 20.29 2.93 -14.09
CA LEU A 104 21.25 1.83 -13.92
C LEU A 104 21.21 0.85 -15.11
N LEU A 105 20.03 0.53 -15.64
CA LEU A 105 19.89 -0.34 -16.81
C LEU A 105 20.54 0.21 -18.09
N ASN A 106 20.76 1.53 -18.16
CA ASN A 106 21.45 2.18 -19.28
C ASN A 106 22.97 2.29 -19.08
N GLN A 107 23.48 1.84 -17.92
CA GLN A 107 24.92 1.79 -17.64
C GLN A 107 25.52 0.46 -18.11
N PRO A 108 26.86 0.39 -18.32
CA PRO A 108 27.57 -0.87 -18.57
C PRO A 108 27.73 -1.69 -17.27
N LEU A 109 26.68 -1.76 -16.46
CA LEU A 109 26.60 -2.46 -15.19
C LEU A 109 25.45 -3.45 -15.24
N TYR A 110 25.57 -4.58 -14.54
CA TYR A 110 24.53 -5.59 -14.48
C TYR A 110 23.88 -5.54 -13.09
N PRO A 111 22.56 -5.32 -13.00
CA PRO A 111 21.81 -5.49 -11.76
C PRO A 111 22.11 -6.85 -11.15
N ASP A 112 22.50 -6.83 -9.88
CA ASP A 112 22.73 -8.05 -9.13
C ASP A 112 21.46 -8.47 -8.41
N TYR A 113 21.55 -9.61 -7.71
CA TYR A 113 20.49 -10.12 -6.87
C TYR A 113 19.93 -9.06 -5.91
N PHE A 114 20.81 -8.28 -5.28
CA PHE A 114 20.45 -7.27 -4.30
C PHE A 114 19.74 -6.08 -4.96
N THR A 115 20.15 -5.69 -6.17
CA THR A 115 19.44 -4.68 -6.97
C THR A 115 17.98 -5.08 -7.13
N MET A 116 17.73 -6.33 -7.52
CA MET A 116 16.37 -6.82 -7.79
C MET A 116 15.52 -6.86 -6.52
N THR A 117 16.06 -7.38 -5.41
CA THR A 117 15.32 -7.42 -4.14
C THR A 117 15.01 -6.03 -3.60
N THR A 118 15.89 -5.06 -3.84
CA THR A 118 15.72 -3.68 -3.38
C THR A 118 14.68 -2.92 -4.21
N VAL A 119 14.64 -3.11 -5.54
CA VAL A 119 13.75 -2.34 -6.42
C VAL A 119 12.33 -2.91 -6.51
N VAL A 120 12.14 -4.23 -6.36
CA VAL A 120 10.83 -4.87 -6.48
C VAL A 120 9.74 -4.23 -5.58
N PRO A 121 10.00 -3.85 -4.32
CA PRO A 121 9.03 -3.11 -3.50
C PRO A 121 8.46 -1.84 -4.15
N ALA A 122 9.26 -1.07 -4.89
CA ALA A 122 8.74 0.10 -5.60
C ALA A 122 7.76 -0.29 -6.72
N PHE A 123 8.04 -1.38 -7.44
CA PHE A 123 7.13 -1.93 -8.46
C PHE A 123 5.88 -2.57 -7.86
N VAL A 124 5.94 -3.10 -6.64
CA VAL A 124 4.75 -3.56 -5.91
C VAL A 124 3.78 -2.41 -5.63
N LEU A 125 4.30 -1.23 -5.28
CA LEU A 125 3.50 -0.09 -4.86
C LEU A 125 3.03 0.79 -6.01
N LEU A 126 3.92 1.03 -6.98
CA LEU A 126 3.65 1.94 -8.11
C LEU A 126 3.54 1.23 -9.45
N GLY A 127 4.03 0.00 -9.55
CA GLY A 127 4.16 -0.69 -10.83
C GLY A 127 2.82 -1.04 -11.45
N SER A 128 2.70 -0.88 -12.75
CA SER A 128 1.59 -1.41 -13.55
C SER A 128 1.78 -2.88 -13.88
N LEU A 129 0.72 -3.62 -14.21
CA LEU A 129 0.83 -5.08 -14.40
C LEU A 129 1.81 -5.43 -15.53
N ARG A 130 1.91 -4.59 -16.56
CA ARG A 130 2.93 -4.71 -17.61
C ARG A 130 4.34 -4.54 -17.06
N GLN A 131 4.59 -3.54 -16.23
CA GLN A 131 5.90 -3.35 -15.58
C GLN A 131 6.23 -4.55 -14.69
N CYS A 132 5.24 -5.10 -13.96
CA CYS A 132 5.38 -6.31 -13.16
C CYS A 132 5.82 -7.51 -14.06
N ARG A 133 5.25 -7.64 -15.28
CA ARG A 133 5.63 -8.66 -16.28
C ARG A 133 7.03 -8.45 -16.89
N GLN A 134 7.38 -7.21 -17.22
CA GLN A 134 8.71 -6.86 -17.73
C GLN A 134 9.78 -7.16 -16.69
N MET A 135 9.55 -6.75 -15.44
CA MET A 135 10.43 -7.01 -14.31
C MET A 135 10.61 -8.52 -14.08
N HIS A 136 9.52 -9.29 -14.04
CA HIS A 136 9.59 -10.74 -13.93
C HIS A 136 10.41 -11.36 -15.06
N SER A 137 10.15 -10.98 -16.32
CA SER A 137 10.90 -11.49 -17.48
C SER A 137 12.40 -11.15 -17.39
N TYR A 138 12.73 -9.96 -16.88
CA TYR A 138 14.10 -9.54 -16.68
C TYR A 138 14.80 -10.35 -15.57
N ILE A 139 14.13 -10.59 -14.43
CA ILE A 139 14.61 -11.46 -13.35
C ILE A 139 14.95 -12.87 -13.86
N ILE A 140 14.07 -13.45 -14.68
CA ILE A 140 14.33 -14.78 -15.28
C ILE A 140 15.55 -14.74 -16.21
N LYS A 141 15.69 -13.70 -17.04
CA LYS A 141 16.85 -13.53 -17.93
C LYS A 141 18.17 -13.36 -17.19
N LEU A 142 18.16 -12.77 -15.99
CA LEU A 142 19.33 -12.67 -15.12
C LEU A 142 19.69 -14.00 -14.43
N GLY A 143 18.88 -15.06 -14.60
CA GLY A 143 19.11 -16.36 -13.98
C GLY A 143 18.66 -16.43 -12.51
N TYR A 144 17.80 -15.52 -12.08
CA TYR A 144 17.35 -15.44 -10.68
C TYR A 144 16.00 -16.15 -10.43
N GLY A 145 15.49 -16.90 -11.41
CA GLY A 145 14.20 -17.60 -11.33
C GLY A 145 14.12 -18.74 -10.32
N ASP A 146 15.26 -19.30 -9.92
CA ASP A 146 15.32 -20.40 -8.95
C ASP A 146 15.43 -19.91 -7.48
N SER A 147 15.57 -18.59 -7.27
CA SER A 147 15.67 -18.01 -5.94
C SER A 147 14.29 -17.88 -5.28
N THR A 148 14.04 -18.65 -4.22
CA THR A 148 12.80 -18.57 -3.43
C THR A 148 12.51 -17.14 -2.96
N LEU A 149 13.50 -16.41 -2.45
CA LEU A 149 13.31 -15.04 -1.95
C LEU A 149 12.90 -14.06 -3.06
N ILE A 150 13.50 -14.16 -4.25
CA ILE A 150 13.11 -13.30 -5.38
C ILE A 150 11.73 -13.70 -5.89
N MET A 151 11.46 -15.00 -6.02
CA MET A 151 10.16 -15.46 -6.50
C MET A 151 9.03 -15.14 -5.54
N ASN A 152 9.28 -15.12 -4.22
CA ASN A 152 8.36 -14.59 -3.22
C ASN A 152 8.02 -13.11 -3.49
N ALA A 153 9.03 -12.28 -3.76
CA ALA A 153 8.83 -10.86 -4.07
C ALA A 153 8.07 -10.65 -5.39
N VAL A 154 8.38 -11.44 -6.43
CA VAL A 154 7.67 -11.42 -7.72
C VAL A 154 6.21 -11.87 -7.56
N MET A 155 5.97 -12.93 -6.78
CA MET A 155 4.63 -13.41 -6.47
C MET A 155 3.79 -12.35 -5.74
N HIS A 156 4.37 -11.72 -4.72
CA HIS A 156 3.76 -10.59 -4.02
C HIS A 156 3.44 -9.43 -4.97
N MET A 157 4.36 -9.10 -5.87
CA MET A 157 4.16 -8.08 -6.90
C MET A 157 2.95 -8.41 -7.78
N TYR A 158 2.83 -9.62 -8.34
CA TYR A 158 1.65 -9.99 -9.15
C TYR A 158 0.35 -9.89 -8.37
N ALA A 159 0.30 -10.40 -7.13
CA ALA A 159 -0.88 -10.30 -6.28
C ALA A 159 -1.29 -8.83 -6.05
N ARG A 160 -0.32 -7.96 -5.75
CA ARG A 160 -0.51 -6.51 -5.53
C ARG A 160 -0.73 -5.72 -6.81
N CYS A 161 -0.37 -6.25 -7.98
CA CYS A 161 -0.70 -5.66 -9.29
C CYS A 161 -2.09 -6.09 -9.79
N GLY A 162 -2.79 -6.99 -9.08
CA GLY A 162 -4.15 -7.43 -9.40
C GLY A 162 -4.26 -8.75 -10.15
N ASP A 163 -3.16 -9.51 -10.27
CA ASP A 163 -3.08 -10.78 -11.00
C ASP A 163 -2.74 -11.94 -10.04
N ILE A 164 -3.72 -12.32 -9.21
CA ILE A 164 -3.58 -13.45 -8.26
C ILE A 164 -3.37 -14.80 -8.96
N VAL A 165 -3.81 -14.93 -10.22
CA VAL A 165 -3.62 -16.16 -11.00
C VAL A 165 -2.15 -16.35 -11.32
N ALA A 166 -1.48 -15.32 -11.85
CA ALA A 166 -0.03 -15.38 -12.09
C ALA A 166 0.76 -15.61 -10.79
N SER A 167 0.34 -14.99 -9.69
CA SER A 167 0.91 -15.23 -8.35
C SER A 167 0.81 -16.71 -7.95
N ARG A 168 -0.37 -17.32 -8.10
CA ARG A 168 -0.59 -18.75 -7.83
C ARG A 168 0.23 -19.66 -8.76
N GLU A 169 0.30 -19.36 -10.05
CA GLU A 169 1.11 -20.15 -10.98
C GLU A 169 2.61 -20.15 -10.61
N ILE A 170 3.13 -19.01 -10.15
CA ILE A 170 4.50 -18.92 -9.64
C ILE A 170 4.65 -19.79 -8.41
N PHE A 171 3.75 -19.64 -7.42
CA PHE A 171 3.74 -20.46 -6.21
C PHE A 171 3.82 -21.95 -6.54
N ASP A 172 2.93 -22.45 -7.41
CA ASP A 172 2.86 -23.86 -7.75
C ASP A 172 4.16 -24.36 -8.41
N LYS A 173 4.81 -23.54 -9.25
CA LYS A 173 6.05 -23.88 -9.97
C LYS A 173 7.32 -23.77 -9.10
N MET A 174 7.27 -23.12 -7.94
CA MET A 174 8.46 -22.97 -7.08
C MET A 174 8.94 -24.32 -6.54
N PRO A 175 10.24 -24.67 -6.70
CA PRO A 175 10.79 -25.96 -6.29
C PRO A 175 10.86 -26.12 -4.77
N GLY A 176 11.07 -25.02 -4.04
CA GLY A 176 11.05 -24.95 -2.58
C GLY A 176 10.22 -23.76 -2.11
N LYS A 177 9.32 -24.00 -1.15
CA LYS A 177 8.42 -23.01 -0.57
C LYS A 177 8.75 -22.86 0.90
N ASP A 178 9.08 -21.64 1.32
CA ASP A 178 9.31 -21.32 2.72
C ASP A 178 8.06 -20.69 3.35
N VAL A 179 8.10 -20.38 4.64
CA VAL A 179 7.01 -19.69 5.36
C VAL A 179 6.62 -18.38 4.66
N ILE A 180 7.58 -17.68 4.05
CA ILE A 180 7.34 -16.43 3.32
C ILE A 180 6.53 -16.70 2.03
N SER A 181 6.83 -17.78 1.30
CA SER A 181 6.05 -18.21 0.13
C SER A 181 4.59 -18.44 0.49
N TRP A 182 4.33 -19.19 1.58
CA TRP A 182 2.98 -19.46 2.06
C TRP A 182 2.27 -18.20 2.53
N ASN A 183 2.93 -17.37 3.34
CA ASN A 183 2.37 -16.11 3.82
C ASN A 183 1.99 -15.18 2.67
N THR A 184 2.81 -15.14 1.62
CA THR A 184 2.61 -14.29 0.43
C THR A 184 1.40 -14.73 -0.40
N ILE A 185 1.18 -16.04 -0.58
CA ILE A 185 0.00 -16.51 -1.32
C ILE A 185 -1.28 -16.38 -0.50
N ILE A 186 -1.24 -16.61 0.82
CA ILE A 186 -2.37 -16.43 1.74
C ILE A 186 -2.82 -14.96 1.74
N ILE A 187 -1.91 -14.00 1.93
CA ILE A 187 -2.26 -12.57 1.88
C ILE A 187 -2.71 -12.16 0.47
N GLY A 188 -2.14 -12.77 -0.59
CA GLY A 188 -2.57 -12.58 -1.96
C GLY A 188 -4.05 -12.93 -2.16
N TYR A 189 -4.51 -14.09 -1.69
CA TYR A 189 -5.93 -14.42 -1.74
C TYR A 189 -6.79 -13.53 -0.84
N ALA A 190 -6.29 -13.14 0.34
CA ALA A 190 -6.97 -12.24 1.26
C ALA A 190 -7.30 -10.88 0.61
N ILE A 191 -6.30 -10.20 0.02
CA ILE A 191 -6.50 -8.89 -0.62
C ILE A 191 -7.35 -8.99 -1.90
N HIS A 192 -7.56 -10.18 -2.45
CA HIS A 192 -8.46 -10.44 -3.58
C HIS A 192 -9.88 -10.85 -3.15
N GLY A 193 -10.18 -10.75 -1.85
CA GLY A 193 -11.50 -11.09 -1.30
C GLY A 193 -11.79 -12.60 -1.24
N GLN A 194 -10.78 -13.45 -1.44
CA GLN A 194 -10.90 -14.90 -1.50
C GLN A 194 -10.50 -15.55 -0.17
N GLY A 195 -11.11 -15.12 0.94
CA GLY A 195 -10.71 -15.53 2.28
C GLY A 195 -10.82 -17.04 2.56
N LYS A 196 -11.82 -17.73 1.96
CA LYS A 196 -11.92 -19.19 2.07
C LYS A 196 -10.73 -19.90 1.43
N THR A 197 -10.34 -19.48 0.24
CA THR A 197 -9.14 -20.02 -0.43
C THR A 197 -7.88 -19.68 0.33
N ALA A 198 -7.80 -18.51 0.97
CA ALA A 198 -6.67 -18.18 1.85
C ALA A 198 -6.57 -19.14 3.06
N LEU A 199 -7.70 -19.54 3.66
CA LEU A 199 -7.74 -20.55 4.73
C LEU A 199 -7.38 -21.95 4.21
N GLU A 200 -7.82 -22.31 3.00
CA GLU A 200 -7.40 -23.56 2.35
C GLU A 200 -5.87 -23.60 2.14
N MET A 201 -5.27 -22.50 1.70
CA MET A 201 -3.80 -22.39 1.59
C MET A 201 -3.10 -22.51 2.95
N PHE A 202 -3.70 -21.99 4.02
CA PHE A 202 -3.17 -22.13 5.37
C PHE A 202 -3.27 -23.59 5.88
N ASP A 203 -4.36 -24.28 5.59
CA ASP A 203 -4.49 -25.71 5.89
C ASP A 203 -3.49 -26.56 5.09
N GLU A 204 -3.25 -26.20 3.83
CA GLU A 204 -2.24 -26.84 2.97
C GLU A 204 -0.82 -26.61 3.51
N MET A 205 -0.50 -25.39 3.97
CA MET A 205 0.78 -25.06 4.63
C MET A 205 1.06 -26.01 5.81
N LYS A 206 0.06 -26.19 6.69
CA LYS A 206 0.15 -27.11 7.84
C LYS A 206 0.32 -28.56 7.41
N CYS A 207 -0.43 -29.01 6.40
CA CYS A 207 -0.30 -30.36 5.85
C CYS A 207 1.08 -30.64 5.24
N ASN A 208 1.76 -29.61 4.72
CA ASN A 208 3.13 -29.70 4.21
C ASN A 208 4.20 -29.63 5.32
N GLY A 209 3.79 -29.59 6.59
CA GLY A 209 4.72 -29.54 7.74
C GLY A 209 5.45 -28.21 7.89
N ILE A 210 4.97 -27.13 7.25
CA ILE A 210 5.53 -25.80 7.41
C ILE A 210 4.85 -25.13 8.61
N GLU A 211 5.62 -24.81 9.65
CA GLU A 211 5.10 -24.18 10.85
C GLU A 211 4.67 -22.73 10.58
N PRO A 212 3.43 -22.35 10.92
CA PRO A 212 2.99 -20.97 10.94
C PRO A 212 3.87 -20.10 11.85
N ASN A 213 4.01 -18.82 11.50
CA ASN A 213 4.57 -17.79 12.37
C ASN A 213 3.58 -16.65 12.60
N GLU A 214 3.97 -15.63 13.36
CA GLU A 214 3.15 -14.45 13.64
C GLU A 214 2.67 -13.78 12.34
N SER A 215 3.55 -13.66 11.34
CA SER A 215 3.18 -13.10 10.03
C SER A 215 2.16 -13.97 9.29
N THR A 216 2.17 -15.29 9.48
CA THR A 216 1.15 -16.20 8.93
C THR A 216 -0.22 -15.88 9.51
N PHE A 217 -0.32 -15.71 10.83
CA PHE A 217 -1.57 -15.37 11.48
C PHE A 217 -2.08 -13.97 11.10
N VAL A 218 -1.20 -12.98 10.89
CA VAL A 218 -1.62 -11.68 10.31
C VAL A 218 -2.29 -11.88 8.94
N SER A 219 -1.70 -12.69 8.06
CA SER A 219 -2.27 -12.97 6.73
C SER A 219 -3.62 -13.70 6.80
N VAL A 220 -3.74 -14.70 7.68
CA VAL A 220 -4.97 -15.48 7.91
C VAL A 220 -6.08 -14.59 8.49
N LEU A 221 -5.77 -13.81 9.53
CA LEU A 221 -6.75 -12.92 10.16
C LEU A 221 -7.17 -11.78 9.22
N THR A 222 -6.26 -11.31 8.36
CA THR A 222 -6.61 -10.36 7.29
C THR A 222 -7.60 -11.00 6.32
N ALA A 223 -7.41 -12.27 5.94
CA ALA A 223 -8.34 -12.99 5.09
C ALA A 223 -9.74 -13.11 5.73
N CYS A 224 -9.79 -13.48 7.02
CA CYS A 224 -11.05 -13.51 7.76
C CYS A 224 -11.72 -12.13 7.81
N SER A 225 -10.94 -11.08 8.09
CA SER A 225 -11.39 -9.70 8.18
C SER A 225 -11.93 -9.14 6.86
N VAL A 226 -11.32 -9.48 5.74
CA VAL A 226 -11.78 -9.03 4.41
C VAL A 226 -13.00 -9.81 3.94
N SER A 227 -13.12 -11.09 4.28
CA SER A 227 -14.23 -11.95 3.82
C SER A 227 -15.35 -12.16 4.85
N GLY A 228 -15.28 -11.51 6.01
CA GLY A 228 -16.32 -11.59 7.05
C GLY A 228 -16.44 -12.95 7.73
N LEU A 229 -15.33 -13.67 7.85
CA LEU A 229 -15.27 -14.99 8.47
C LEU A 229 -15.00 -14.84 9.98
N GLU A 230 -15.99 -14.34 10.72
CA GLU A 230 -15.83 -14.01 12.15
C GLU A 230 -15.50 -15.25 13.00
N THR A 231 -16.22 -16.35 12.77
CA THR A 231 -16.03 -17.60 13.49
C THR A 231 -14.63 -18.18 13.30
N GLU A 232 -14.15 -18.18 12.07
CA GLU A 232 -12.82 -18.63 11.69
C GLU A 232 -11.76 -17.67 12.23
N GLY A 233 -12.00 -16.35 12.17
CA GLY A 233 -11.11 -15.35 12.75
C GLY A 233 -10.85 -15.58 14.24
N TRP A 234 -11.90 -15.80 15.04
CA TRP A 234 -11.75 -16.14 16.45
C TRP A 234 -11.06 -17.48 16.69
N LYS A 235 -11.40 -18.49 15.89
CA LYS A 235 -10.76 -19.81 15.98
C LYS A 235 -9.25 -19.70 15.77
N GLU A 236 -8.82 -19.05 14.68
CA GLU A 236 -7.41 -18.96 14.34
C GLU A 236 -6.66 -17.99 15.28
N PHE A 237 -7.29 -16.92 15.77
CA PHE A 237 -6.71 -16.03 16.79
C PHE A 237 -6.45 -16.77 18.12
N ASN A 238 -7.39 -17.61 18.55
CA ASN A 238 -7.21 -18.42 19.77
C ASN A 238 -6.18 -19.55 19.55
N SER A 239 -6.18 -20.18 18.37
CA SER A 239 -5.21 -21.21 18.00
C SER A 239 -3.77 -20.68 18.08
N MET A 240 -3.52 -19.47 17.55
CA MET A 240 -2.23 -18.78 17.66
C MET A 240 -1.70 -18.76 19.10
N GLN A 241 -2.56 -18.46 20.07
CA GLN A 241 -2.17 -18.35 21.48
C GLN A 241 -2.03 -19.71 22.17
N HIS A 242 -2.99 -20.60 21.96
CA HIS A 242 -3.11 -21.83 22.76
C HIS A 242 -2.38 -23.03 22.14
N GLU A 243 -2.36 -23.13 20.82
CA GLU A 243 -1.72 -24.24 20.11
C GLU A 243 -0.28 -23.91 19.74
N TYR A 244 -0.03 -22.67 19.29
CA TYR A 244 1.30 -22.24 18.85
C TYR A 244 2.09 -21.43 19.89
N GLY A 245 1.46 -21.05 21.00
CA GLY A 245 2.12 -20.31 22.08
C GLY A 245 2.60 -18.91 21.70
N MET A 246 2.06 -18.33 20.62
CA MET A 246 2.46 -17.01 20.13
C MET A 246 1.71 -15.90 20.87
N VAL A 247 2.41 -14.80 21.13
CA VAL A 247 1.82 -13.61 21.75
C VAL A 247 1.24 -12.71 20.66
N PRO A 248 -0.07 -12.38 20.69
CA PRO A 248 -0.66 -11.50 19.71
C PRO A 248 -0.01 -10.12 19.72
N GLN A 249 0.49 -9.69 18.55
CA GLN A 249 1.06 -8.37 18.31
C GLN A 249 0.00 -7.38 17.79
N ILE A 250 0.37 -6.11 17.66
CA ILE A 250 -0.54 -5.01 17.30
C ILE A 250 -1.25 -5.25 15.95
N GLU A 251 -0.60 -5.92 15.01
CA GLU A 251 -1.13 -6.28 13.69
C GLU A 251 -2.29 -7.28 13.81
N HIS A 252 -2.19 -8.26 14.71
CA HIS A 252 -3.22 -9.27 14.94
C HIS A 252 -4.49 -8.64 15.52
N TYR A 253 -4.32 -7.79 16.54
CA TYR A 253 -5.42 -7.01 17.11
C TYR A 253 -6.05 -6.05 16.10
N GLY A 254 -5.23 -5.46 15.22
CA GLY A 254 -5.72 -4.66 14.09
C GLY A 254 -6.63 -5.45 13.15
N CYS A 255 -6.23 -6.65 12.76
CA CYS A 255 -7.05 -7.52 11.90
C CYS A 255 -8.35 -7.93 12.58
N MET A 256 -8.30 -8.32 13.86
CA MET A 256 -9.48 -8.66 14.65
C MET A 256 -10.41 -7.46 14.85
N THR A 257 -9.87 -6.27 15.10
CA THR A 257 -10.67 -5.04 15.21
C THR A 257 -11.38 -4.72 13.89
N ASP A 258 -10.67 -4.82 12.75
CA ASP A 258 -11.28 -4.64 11.43
C ASP A 258 -12.40 -5.69 11.18
N LEU A 259 -12.19 -6.94 11.60
CA LEU A 259 -13.16 -8.03 11.46
C LEU A 259 -14.41 -7.78 12.31
N LEU A 260 -14.25 -7.56 13.61
CA LEU A 260 -15.34 -7.34 14.56
C LEU A 260 -16.07 -6.02 14.28
N GLY A 261 -15.36 -4.97 13.87
CA GLY A 261 -15.96 -3.69 13.51
C GLY A 261 -16.96 -3.79 12.36
N ARG A 262 -16.71 -4.71 11.42
CA ARG A 262 -17.59 -4.92 10.26
C ARG A 262 -18.75 -5.88 10.57
N ALA A 263 -18.56 -6.90 11.41
CA ALA A 263 -19.57 -7.90 11.73
C ALA A 263 -20.42 -7.60 12.98
N GLY A 264 -19.81 -7.08 14.06
CA GLY A 264 -20.33 -7.11 15.42
C GLY A 264 -20.66 -5.74 16.03
N ASP A 265 -21.32 -5.72 17.18
CA ASP A 265 -21.69 -4.50 17.93
C ASP A 265 -20.45 -3.69 18.32
N LEU A 266 -20.47 -2.38 18.02
CA LEU A 266 -19.34 -1.46 18.26
C LEU A 266 -18.90 -1.43 19.72
N ARG A 267 -19.82 -1.68 20.65
CA ARG A 267 -19.51 -1.77 22.08
C ARG A 267 -18.62 -2.96 22.39
N GLU A 268 -18.80 -4.08 21.71
CA GLU A 268 -17.95 -5.26 21.89
C GLU A 268 -16.57 -5.03 21.31
N VAL A 269 -16.50 -4.36 20.15
CA VAL A 269 -15.24 -3.94 19.52
C VAL A 269 -14.48 -2.99 20.45
N LEU A 270 -15.17 -2.02 21.05
CA LEU A 270 -14.57 -1.11 22.02
C LEU A 270 -14.03 -1.86 23.25
N ARG A 271 -14.83 -2.78 23.82
CA ARG A 271 -14.35 -3.64 24.92
C ARG A 271 -13.15 -4.48 24.52
N PHE A 272 -13.12 -5.00 23.30
CA PHE A 272 -11.97 -5.75 22.78
C PHE A 272 -10.71 -4.87 22.74
N ILE A 273 -10.81 -3.65 22.21
CA ILE A 273 -9.70 -2.69 22.14
C ILE A 273 -9.23 -2.29 23.56
N GLU A 274 -10.15 -2.05 24.48
CA GLU A 274 -9.84 -1.66 25.87
C GLU A 274 -9.18 -2.79 26.67
N ASN A 275 -9.48 -4.05 26.36
CA ASN A 275 -8.89 -5.22 27.00
C ASN A 275 -7.56 -5.65 26.36
N MET A 276 -7.08 -4.96 25.33
CA MET A 276 -5.80 -5.27 24.71
C MET A 276 -4.65 -5.06 25.73
N PRO A 277 -3.69 -6.01 25.82
CA PRO A 277 -2.53 -5.86 26.70
C PRO A 277 -1.49 -4.87 26.17
N ILE A 278 -1.70 -4.33 24.96
CA ILE A 278 -0.77 -3.44 24.24
C ILE A 278 -1.54 -2.16 23.88
N ALA A 279 -0.86 -1.00 23.94
CA ALA A 279 -1.44 0.28 23.59
C ALA A 279 -1.95 0.29 22.13
N PRO A 280 -3.23 0.64 21.88
CA PRO A 280 -3.78 0.66 20.53
C PRO A 280 -3.18 1.78 19.67
N THR A 281 -2.90 1.49 18.41
CA THR A 281 -2.37 2.45 17.44
C THR A 281 -3.48 3.26 16.76
N SER A 282 -3.08 4.33 16.06
CA SER A 282 -4.00 5.14 15.22
C SER A 282 -4.75 4.30 14.17
N ARG A 283 -4.16 3.18 13.72
CA ARG A 283 -4.79 2.25 12.78
C ARG A 283 -5.98 1.52 13.41
N ILE A 284 -5.84 1.00 14.63
CA ILE A 284 -6.91 0.29 15.35
C ILE A 284 -8.08 1.23 15.64
N TRP A 285 -7.79 2.43 16.14
CA TRP A 285 -8.84 3.43 16.34
C TRP A 285 -9.47 3.88 15.01
N GLY A 286 -8.70 3.97 13.94
CA GLY A 286 -9.21 4.25 12.58
C GLY A 286 -10.16 3.17 12.06
N SER A 287 -9.91 1.90 12.40
CA SER A 287 -10.81 0.77 12.14
C SER A 287 -12.14 0.94 12.87
N LEU A 288 -12.11 1.27 14.17
CA LEU A 288 -13.32 1.55 14.96
C LEU A 288 -14.08 2.77 14.42
N LEU A 289 -13.39 3.85 14.04
CA LEU A 289 -13.99 5.03 13.43
C LEU A 289 -14.71 4.68 12.12
N THR A 290 -14.09 3.85 11.28
CA THR A 290 -14.70 3.39 10.02
C THR A 290 -15.93 2.51 10.29
N ALA A 291 -15.87 1.62 11.27
CA ALA A 291 -17.00 0.80 11.68
C ALA A 291 -18.16 1.66 12.21
N SER A 292 -17.85 2.69 12.99
CA SER A 292 -18.81 3.64 13.55
C SER A 292 -19.54 4.43 12.48
N ARG A 293 -18.85 4.85 11.42
CA ARG A 293 -19.47 5.44 10.22
C ARG A 293 -20.50 4.52 9.60
N ASN A 294 -20.16 3.24 9.40
CA ASN A 294 -21.05 2.29 8.74
C ASN A 294 -22.35 2.04 9.54
N LYS A 295 -22.29 2.22 10.87
CA LYS A 295 -23.43 2.04 11.78
C LYS A 295 -24.07 3.36 12.21
N ASN A 296 -23.57 4.49 11.70
CA ASN A 296 -24.02 5.83 12.04
C ASN A 296 -24.00 6.16 13.55
N ASP A 297 -22.99 5.63 14.26
CA ASP A 297 -22.77 5.89 15.69
C ASP A 297 -21.74 7.02 15.84
N ILE A 298 -22.22 8.23 16.14
CA ILE A 298 -21.37 9.42 16.21
C ILE A 298 -20.55 9.44 17.51
N ASP A 299 -21.11 8.92 18.62
CA ASP A 299 -20.46 9.00 19.93
C ASP A 299 -19.18 8.15 19.95
N ILE A 300 -19.25 6.92 19.42
CA ILE A 300 -18.06 6.05 19.31
C ILE A 300 -17.09 6.59 18.27
N ALA A 301 -17.58 7.21 17.19
CA ALA A 301 -16.73 7.85 16.19
C ALA A 301 -15.93 9.03 16.76
N GLU A 302 -16.57 9.91 17.56
CA GLU A 302 -15.90 11.01 18.26
C GLU A 302 -14.84 10.47 19.21
N TYR A 303 -15.18 9.49 20.04
CA TYR A 303 -14.23 8.86 20.96
C TYR A 303 -13.01 8.28 20.24
N ALA A 304 -13.23 7.51 19.18
CA ALA A 304 -12.15 6.94 18.37
C ALA A 304 -11.27 8.04 17.74
N ALA A 305 -11.87 9.12 17.22
CA ALA A 305 -11.15 10.22 16.62
C ALA A 305 -10.32 11.02 17.63
N GLU A 306 -10.82 11.24 18.85
CA GLU A 306 -10.06 11.90 19.91
C GLU A 306 -8.81 11.09 20.28
N ARG A 307 -8.93 9.77 20.39
CA ARG A 307 -7.78 8.88 20.61
C ARG A 307 -6.78 8.96 19.46
N ILE A 308 -7.25 9.00 18.22
CA ILE A 308 -6.41 9.18 17.04
C ILE A 308 -5.64 10.51 17.13
N PHE A 309 -6.32 11.62 17.40
CA PHE A 309 -5.70 12.96 17.44
C PHE A 309 -4.64 13.12 18.54
N GLN A 310 -4.71 12.33 19.61
CA GLN A 310 -3.69 12.27 20.66
C GLN A 310 -2.40 11.57 20.21
N LEU A 311 -2.44 10.74 19.16
CA LEU A 311 -1.36 9.84 18.76
C LEU A 311 -0.43 10.40 17.66
N GLU A 312 -0.25 11.72 17.52
CA GLU A 312 0.59 12.38 16.49
C GLU A 312 0.69 11.60 15.16
N HIS A 313 -0.36 11.65 14.33
CA HIS A 313 -0.41 10.92 13.05
C HIS A 313 -0.67 11.88 11.89
N ASN A 314 -0.11 11.54 10.72
CA ASN A 314 -0.35 12.25 9.45
C ASN A 314 -1.55 11.70 8.67
N ASN A 315 -2.28 10.73 9.23
CA ASN A 315 -3.41 10.09 8.54
C ASN A 315 -4.60 11.05 8.39
N THR A 316 -4.71 11.70 7.23
CA THR A 316 -5.79 12.63 6.89
C THR A 316 -7.15 11.95 6.71
N GLY A 317 -7.18 10.63 6.51
CA GLY A 317 -8.41 9.87 6.31
C GLY A 317 -9.38 9.93 7.49
N CYS A 318 -8.86 9.99 8.72
CA CYS A 318 -9.69 10.02 9.94
C CYS A 318 -10.47 11.35 10.04
N TYR A 319 -9.81 12.47 9.73
CA TYR A 319 -10.45 13.79 9.68
C TYR A 319 -11.56 13.84 8.62
N VAL A 320 -11.32 13.26 7.45
CA VAL A 320 -12.31 13.20 6.36
C VAL A 320 -13.51 12.34 6.75
N VAL A 321 -13.28 11.17 7.36
CA VAL A 321 -14.36 10.29 7.82
C VAL A 321 -15.23 10.97 8.88
N LEU A 322 -14.61 11.54 9.92
CA LEU A 322 -15.33 12.21 10.99
C LEU A 322 -16.12 13.42 10.48
N SER A 323 -15.50 14.25 9.64
CA SER A 323 -16.20 15.41 9.07
C SER A 323 -17.34 15.04 8.12
N SER A 324 -17.23 13.92 7.40
CA SER A 324 -18.34 13.39 6.61
C SER A 324 -19.51 13.02 7.53
N MET A 325 -19.24 12.32 8.64
CA MET A 325 -20.27 11.95 9.61
C MET A 325 -20.93 13.16 10.26
N TYR A 326 -20.18 14.23 10.57
CA TYR A 326 -20.78 15.48 11.06
C TYR A 326 -21.69 16.14 10.02
N ALA A 327 -21.29 16.17 8.76
CA ALA A 327 -22.12 16.70 7.69
C ALA A 327 -23.42 15.88 7.53
N ASP A 328 -23.32 14.54 7.57
CA ASP A 328 -24.47 13.62 7.51
C ASP A 328 -25.46 13.88 8.67
N ALA A 329 -24.93 14.24 9.84
CA ALA A 329 -25.70 14.60 11.03
C ALA A 329 -26.19 16.06 11.05
N GLY A 330 -25.85 16.88 10.05
CA GLY A 330 -26.18 18.30 9.99
C GLY A 330 -25.39 19.21 10.94
N ARG A 331 -24.32 18.70 11.55
CA ARG A 331 -23.44 19.41 12.50
C ARG A 331 -22.36 20.22 11.79
N TRP A 332 -22.77 21.26 11.06
CA TRP A 332 -21.86 22.07 10.23
C TRP A 332 -20.79 22.87 10.99
N GLU A 333 -21.06 23.24 12.24
CA GLU A 333 -20.06 23.88 13.10
C GLU A 333 -18.86 22.96 13.36
N ASP A 334 -19.12 21.66 13.56
CA ASP A 334 -18.09 20.66 13.77
C ASP A 334 -17.29 20.35 12.50
N VAL A 335 -17.93 20.41 11.34
CA VAL A 335 -17.26 20.33 10.03
C VAL A 335 -16.22 21.45 9.88
N GLU A 336 -16.61 22.69 10.19
CA GLU A 336 -15.71 23.84 10.08
C GLU A 336 -14.55 23.77 11.10
N ARG A 337 -14.83 23.24 12.31
CA ARG A 337 -13.82 22.97 13.32
C ARG A 337 -12.77 21.97 12.82
N ILE A 338 -13.20 20.85 12.22
CA ILE A 338 -12.27 19.86 11.65
C ILE A 338 -11.46 20.43 10.48
N ARG A 339 -12.10 21.24 9.61
CA ARG A 339 -11.41 21.92 8.50
C ARG A 339 -10.33 22.87 8.99
N SER A 340 -10.63 23.65 10.03
CA SER A 340 -9.67 24.57 10.64
C SER A 340 -8.46 23.82 11.21
N LEU A 341 -8.71 22.71 11.91
CA LEU A 341 -7.68 21.86 12.49
C LEU A 341 -6.76 21.23 11.43
N MET A 342 -7.32 20.76 10.31
CA MET A 342 -6.52 20.24 9.20
C MET A 342 -5.61 21.33 8.60
N LYS A 343 -6.12 22.56 8.46
CA LYS A 343 -5.36 23.70 7.91
C LYS A 343 -4.23 24.12 8.85
N GLU A 344 -4.48 24.18 10.15
CA GLU A 344 -3.48 24.50 11.17
C GLU A 344 -2.32 23.51 11.16
N LYS A 345 -2.62 22.21 11.03
CA LYS A 345 -1.61 21.15 10.94
C LYS A 345 -0.95 21.02 9.56
N GLY A 346 -1.29 21.86 8.58
CA GLY A 346 -0.77 21.79 7.22
C GLY A 346 -1.15 20.51 6.46
N LEU A 347 -2.17 19.80 6.91
CA LEU A 347 -2.60 18.52 6.35
C LEU A 347 -3.40 18.74 5.06
N ARG A 348 -2.97 18.10 3.97
CA ARG A 348 -3.68 18.10 2.69
C ARG A 348 -4.36 16.76 2.47
N ARG A 349 -5.61 16.80 1.98
CA ARG A 349 -6.35 15.60 1.59
C ARG A 349 -5.66 14.93 0.40
N THR A 350 -5.62 13.60 0.43
CA THR A 350 -5.23 12.78 -0.73
C THR A 350 -6.26 12.93 -1.85
N GLU A 351 -5.84 13.44 -3.01
CA GLU A 351 -6.69 13.54 -4.19
C GLU A 351 -7.01 12.15 -4.75
N ALA A 352 -8.30 11.88 -4.98
CA ALA A 352 -8.77 10.57 -5.43
C ALA A 352 -8.48 10.35 -6.92
N ARG A 353 -7.47 9.53 -7.21
CA ARG A 353 -7.01 9.17 -8.55
C ARG A 353 -7.34 7.72 -8.87
N SER A 354 -7.76 7.48 -10.10
CA SER A 354 -7.99 6.13 -10.64
C SER A 354 -7.17 5.95 -11.91
N LEU A 355 -6.35 4.92 -11.95
CA LEU A 355 -5.44 4.58 -13.05
C LEU A 355 -6.00 3.40 -13.83
N VAL A 356 -5.97 3.49 -15.16
CA VAL A 356 -6.32 2.41 -16.08
C VAL A 356 -5.14 2.18 -17.01
N GLU A 357 -4.79 0.92 -17.22
CA GLU A 357 -3.76 0.52 -18.17
C GLU A 357 -4.41 -0.17 -19.36
N LEU A 358 -4.25 0.40 -20.56
CA LEU A 358 -4.77 -0.15 -21.83
C LEU A 358 -3.73 0.05 -22.93
N ASN A 359 -3.51 -0.96 -23.77
CA ASN A 359 -2.65 -0.87 -24.96
C ASN A 359 -1.28 -0.21 -24.72
N ALA A 360 -0.62 -0.53 -23.60
CA ALA A 360 0.68 0.02 -23.20
C ALA A 360 0.70 1.51 -22.81
N GLU A 361 -0.47 2.16 -22.69
CA GLU A 361 -0.64 3.51 -22.14
C GLU A 361 -1.32 3.45 -20.77
N GLU A 362 -0.84 4.30 -19.87
CA GLU A 362 -1.41 4.49 -18.53
C GLU A 362 -2.20 5.81 -18.51
N CYS A 363 -3.49 5.72 -18.22
CA CYS A 363 -4.37 6.89 -18.12
C CYS A 363 -4.83 7.07 -16.68
N SER A 364 -4.58 8.24 -16.12
CA SER A 364 -5.03 8.62 -14.77
C SER A 364 -6.21 9.57 -14.85
N PHE A 365 -7.23 9.33 -14.02
CA PHE A 365 -8.39 10.19 -13.90
C PHE A 365 -8.52 10.74 -12.49
N VAL A 366 -8.88 12.03 -12.37
CA VAL A 366 -9.38 12.65 -11.14
C VAL A 366 -10.91 12.78 -11.17
N ASN A 367 -11.53 13.21 -10.08
CA ASN A 367 -12.98 13.43 -10.05
C ASN A 367 -13.35 14.60 -10.99
N GLY A 368 -14.29 14.37 -11.90
CA GLY A 368 -14.72 15.38 -12.89
C GLY A 368 -13.69 15.69 -13.97
N ASP A 369 -12.71 14.82 -14.19
CA ASP A 369 -11.61 15.05 -15.11
C ASP A 369 -12.08 15.29 -16.56
N MET A 370 -11.52 16.32 -17.19
CA MET A 370 -11.75 16.71 -18.58
C MET A 370 -10.45 16.74 -19.40
N SER A 371 -9.31 16.41 -18.79
CA SER A 371 -7.97 16.53 -19.41
C SER A 371 -7.72 15.50 -20.52
N HIS A 372 -8.44 14.38 -20.52
CA HIS A 372 -8.26 13.32 -21.50
C HIS A 372 -8.81 13.72 -22.89
N PRO A 373 -8.12 13.42 -24.01
CA PRO A 373 -8.58 13.78 -25.36
C PRO A 373 -9.97 13.24 -25.75
N GLN A 374 -10.37 12.12 -25.15
CA GLN A 374 -11.68 11.49 -25.35
C GLN A 374 -12.68 11.80 -24.22
N SER A 375 -12.47 12.85 -23.42
CA SER A 375 -13.28 13.16 -22.23
C SER A 375 -14.78 13.21 -22.55
N GLU A 376 -15.19 13.87 -23.63
CA GLU A 376 -16.61 13.94 -24.04
C GLU A 376 -17.25 12.55 -24.16
N LYS A 377 -16.60 11.61 -24.85
CA LYS A 377 -17.08 10.23 -25.02
C LYS A 377 -17.11 9.45 -23.70
N ILE A 378 -16.11 9.67 -22.84
CA ILE A 378 -16.02 9.02 -21.53
C ILE A 378 -17.18 9.46 -20.64
N HIS A 379 -17.47 10.77 -20.60
CA HIS A 379 -18.59 11.33 -19.82
C HIS A 379 -19.93 10.89 -20.41
N GLU A 380 -20.09 10.89 -21.73
CA GLU A 380 -21.31 10.40 -22.39
C GLU A 380 -21.60 8.94 -22.04
N LEU A 381 -20.59 8.06 -22.12
CA LEU A 381 -20.76 6.66 -21.72
C LEU A 381 -21.06 6.54 -20.22
N SER A 382 -20.40 7.31 -19.36
CA SER A 382 -20.67 7.26 -17.92
C SER A 382 -22.12 7.65 -17.60
N ASP A 383 -22.67 8.65 -18.31
CA ASP A 383 -24.07 9.05 -18.19
C ASP A 383 -25.02 7.96 -18.69
N ILE A 384 -24.73 7.34 -19.84
CA ILE A 384 -25.50 6.21 -20.38
C ILE A 384 -25.53 5.06 -19.37
N LEU A 385 -24.36 4.71 -18.80
CA LEU A 385 -24.25 3.64 -17.81
C LEU A 385 -25.09 3.97 -16.57
N SER A 386 -25.03 5.20 -16.05
CA SER A 386 -25.85 5.61 -14.89
C SER A 386 -27.36 5.53 -15.16
N ARG A 387 -27.83 5.94 -16.35
CA ARG A 387 -29.24 5.79 -16.73
C ARG A 387 -29.65 4.32 -16.81
N ASN A 388 -28.82 3.47 -17.41
CA ASN A 388 -29.12 2.05 -17.61
C ASN A 388 -29.14 1.23 -16.32
N ILE A 389 -28.36 1.62 -15.32
CA ILE A 389 -28.39 0.99 -14.00
C ILE A 389 -29.46 1.59 -13.07
N GLY A 390 -30.25 2.56 -13.55
CA GLY A 390 -31.33 3.19 -12.80
C GLY A 390 -30.86 4.08 -11.65
N GLU A 391 -29.70 4.72 -11.77
CA GLU A 391 -29.26 5.73 -10.79
C GLU A 391 -30.09 7.01 -10.93
N ASP A 392 -30.85 7.33 -9.88
CA ASP A 392 -31.53 8.62 -9.77
C ASP A 392 -30.54 9.71 -9.33
N LEU A 393 -29.82 10.29 -10.28
CA LEU A 393 -28.79 11.31 -10.02
C LEU A 393 -29.34 12.59 -9.35
N ASP A 394 -30.67 12.79 -9.34
CA ASP A 394 -31.35 13.95 -8.77
C ASP A 394 -31.87 13.72 -7.33
N SER A 395 -31.73 12.51 -6.80
CA SER A 395 -32.17 12.21 -5.42
C SER A 395 -31.36 13.00 -4.37
N PRO A 396 -32.02 13.60 -3.35
CA PRO A 396 -31.34 14.36 -2.29
C PRO A 396 -30.33 13.52 -1.49
N THR A 397 -30.39 12.19 -1.50
CA THR A 397 -29.35 11.33 -0.93
C THR A 397 -28.06 11.31 -1.74
N ASN A 398 -28.09 11.56 -3.05
CA ASN A 398 -26.90 11.65 -3.91
C ASN A 398 -26.24 13.05 -3.85
N LEU A 399 -26.98 14.05 -3.33
CA LEU A 399 -26.48 15.38 -2.96
C LEU A 399 -25.94 15.45 -1.52
N ARG A 400 -26.22 14.43 -0.69
CA ARG A 400 -25.76 14.32 0.72
C ARG A 400 -24.32 13.86 0.87
N ASP A 401 -23.71 13.29 -0.18
CA ASP A 401 -22.24 13.21 -0.31
C ASP A 401 -21.67 14.61 -0.63
N SER A 402 -22.14 15.63 0.11
CA SER A 402 -21.54 16.95 0.11
C SER A 402 -20.18 16.81 0.75
N ASP A 403 -19.14 16.80 -0.08
CA ASP A 403 -17.77 16.92 0.36
C ASP A 403 -17.69 18.11 1.34
N PRO A 404 -17.54 17.86 2.65
CA PRO A 404 -17.60 18.91 3.66
C PRO A 404 -16.41 19.86 3.54
N PHE A 405 -15.52 19.66 2.57
CA PHE A 405 -14.33 20.45 2.31
C PHE A 405 -14.27 21.03 0.89
N ALA A 406 -15.24 20.75 0.01
CA ALA A 406 -15.24 21.31 -1.34
C ALA A 406 -15.70 22.76 -1.33
N SER A 407 -14.90 23.65 -1.93
CA SER A 407 -15.25 25.04 -2.19
C SER A 407 -16.13 25.22 -3.45
N GLY A 408 -16.73 24.14 -3.98
CA GLY A 408 -17.48 24.11 -5.24
C GLY A 408 -18.55 23.01 -5.28
N LYS A 409 -19.36 23.01 -6.34
CA LYS A 409 -20.48 22.06 -6.56
C LYS A 409 -20.03 20.61 -6.35
N THR A 410 -20.81 19.84 -5.61
CA THR A 410 -20.64 18.40 -5.42
C THR A 410 -20.46 17.68 -6.75
N VAL A 411 -19.37 16.92 -6.90
CA VAL A 411 -19.14 16.10 -8.10
C VAL A 411 -20.11 14.93 -8.05
N LEU A 412 -20.95 14.79 -9.08
CA LEU A 412 -21.91 13.69 -9.17
C LEU A 412 -21.19 12.33 -9.18
N PRO A 413 -21.80 11.27 -8.61
CA PRO A 413 -21.16 9.95 -8.51
C PRO A 413 -20.68 9.36 -9.85
N ASN A 414 -21.42 9.60 -10.93
CA ASN A 414 -21.07 9.18 -12.29
C ASN A 414 -19.81 9.88 -12.84
N LYS A 415 -19.36 10.98 -12.20
CA LYS A 415 -18.15 11.72 -12.54
C LYS A 415 -16.98 11.43 -11.60
N HIS A 416 -17.12 10.47 -10.68
CA HIS A 416 -16.00 10.01 -9.86
C HIS A 416 -14.90 9.39 -10.72
N SER A 417 -13.64 9.55 -10.31
CA SER A 417 -12.48 9.08 -11.08
C SER A 417 -12.56 7.61 -11.47
N VAL A 418 -13.11 6.76 -10.60
CA VAL A 418 -13.23 5.31 -10.86
C VAL A 418 -14.29 5.01 -11.94
N ARG A 419 -15.35 5.82 -12.02
CA ARG A 419 -16.40 5.72 -13.04
C ARG A 419 -15.87 6.14 -14.41
N LEU A 420 -15.13 7.24 -14.46
CA LEU A 420 -14.47 7.72 -15.68
C LEU A 420 -13.43 6.71 -16.18
N ALA A 421 -12.61 6.19 -15.26
CA ALA A 421 -11.67 5.11 -15.53
C ALA A 421 -12.34 3.86 -16.13
N VAL A 422 -13.42 3.36 -15.53
CA VAL A 422 -14.14 2.20 -16.05
C VAL A 422 -14.80 2.50 -17.41
N ALA A 423 -15.40 3.68 -17.58
CA ALA A 423 -15.97 4.08 -18.87
C ALA A 423 -14.91 4.12 -19.97
N PHE A 424 -13.75 4.74 -19.70
CA PHE A 424 -12.61 4.70 -20.63
C PHE A 424 -12.15 3.26 -20.91
N GLY A 425 -12.04 2.43 -19.88
CA GLY A 425 -11.77 1.00 -19.99
C GLY A 425 -12.70 0.31 -20.98
N LEU A 426 -14.00 0.53 -20.86
CA LEU A 426 -15.01 -0.08 -21.73
C LEU A 426 -14.96 0.42 -23.18
N ILE A 427 -14.62 1.69 -23.41
CA ILE A 427 -14.48 2.29 -24.75
C ILE A 427 -13.26 1.75 -25.47
N SER A 428 -12.13 1.66 -24.76
CA SER A 428 -10.80 1.52 -25.35
C SER A 428 -10.29 0.08 -25.40
N SER A 429 -11.11 -0.89 -25.00
CA SER A 429 -10.72 -2.31 -24.96
C SER A 429 -11.71 -3.22 -25.68
N GLU A 430 -11.19 -4.33 -26.21
CA GLU A 430 -11.99 -5.32 -26.94
C GLU A 430 -13.13 -5.91 -26.09
N PRO A 431 -14.29 -6.22 -26.70
CA PRO A 431 -15.39 -6.88 -26.01
C PRO A 431 -14.94 -8.16 -25.30
N GLY A 432 -15.28 -8.29 -24.01
CA GLY A 432 -14.97 -9.46 -23.19
C GLY A 432 -13.66 -9.35 -22.38
N THR A 433 -12.74 -8.45 -22.72
CA THR A 433 -11.50 -8.28 -21.93
C THR A 433 -11.84 -7.80 -20.50
N PRO A 434 -11.17 -8.25 -19.43
CA PRO A 434 -11.39 -7.67 -18.10
C PRO A 434 -10.90 -6.21 -18.04
N ILE A 435 -11.62 -5.35 -17.31
CA ILE A 435 -11.17 -3.97 -17.05
C ILE A 435 -10.45 -3.93 -15.71
N LEU A 436 -9.19 -3.48 -15.69
CA LEU A 436 -8.41 -3.32 -14.46
C LEU A 436 -8.23 -1.84 -14.14
N VAL A 437 -8.65 -1.43 -12.94
CA VAL A 437 -8.50 -0.07 -12.44
C VAL A 437 -7.77 -0.12 -11.09
N LYS A 438 -6.74 0.70 -10.92
CA LYS A 438 -6.10 0.93 -9.62
C LYS A 438 -6.54 2.27 -9.05
N LYS A 439 -6.89 2.31 -7.77
CA LYS A 439 -7.36 3.50 -7.07
C LYS A 439 -6.49 3.77 -5.86
N ASN A 440 -6.00 5.00 -5.71
CA ASN A 440 -5.12 5.40 -4.60
C ASN A 440 -5.88 5.70 -3.29
N VAL A 441 -7.21 5.60 -3.31
CA VAL A 441 -8.09 5.75 -2.15
C VAL A 441 -9.16 4.65 -2.21
N ARG A 442 -9.78 4.36 -1.08
CA ARG A 442 -10.89 3.40 -0.99
C ARG A 442 -12.03 3.76 -1.95
N VAL A 443 -12.65 2.77 -2.60
CA VAL A 443 -13.84 3.00 -3.43
C VAL A 443 -14.98 3.55 -2.56
N CYS A 444 -15.88 4.38 -3.07
CA CYS A 444 -17.06 4.80 -2.30
C CYS A 444 -18.25 3.85 -2.52
N ASN A 445 -19.21 3.82 -1.59
CA ASN A 445 -20.36 2.92 -1.64
C ASN A 445 -21.19 3.08 -2.92
N HIS A 446 -21.39 4.31 -3.39
CA HIS A 446 -22.08 4.59 -4.65
C HIS A 446 -21.36 3.93 -5.83
N CYS A 447 -20.06 4.19 -6.01
CA CYS A 447 -19.30 3.58 -7.10
C CYS A 447 -19.26 2.05 -6.98
N HIS A 448 -19.08 1.49 -5.78
CA HIS A 448 -19.08 0.03 -5.59
C HIS A 448 -20.39 -0.61 -6.05
N ARG A 449 -21.54 -0.08 -5.59
CA ARG A 449 -22.87 -0.55 -6.01
C ARG A 449 -23.06 -0.42 -7.52
N ALA A 450 -22.62 0.71 -8.08
CA ALA A 450 -22.79 0.98 -9.49
C ALA A 450 -21.95 0.06 -10.37
N LEU A 451 -20.70 -0.24 -9.97
CA LEU A 451 -19.80 -1.13 -10.70
C LEU A 451 -20.30 -2.57 -10.74
N LYS A 452 -20.97 -3.05 -9.68
CA LYS A 452 -21.72 -4.32 -9.73
C LYS A 452 -22.71 -4.30 -10.89
N LEU A 453 -23.59 -3.31 -10.95
CA LEU A 453 -24.61 -3.22 -12.00
C LEU A 453 -24.01 -3.02 -13.40
N ILE A 454 -22.93 -2.23 -13.52
CA ILE A 454 -22.20 -2.06 -14.78
C ILE A 454 -21.59 -3.39 -15.24
N SER A 455 -21.01 -4.19 -14.34
CA SER A 455 -20.43 -5.50 -14.72
C SER A 455 -21.50 -6.42 -15.33
N LYS A 456 -22.72 -6.41 -14.78
CA LYS A 456 -23.87 -7.15 -15.31
C LYS A 456 -24.33 -6.62 -16.67
N TYR A 457 -24.43 -5.30 -16.80
CA TYR A 457 -24.90 -4.65 -18.03
C TYR A 457 -23.91 -4.83 -19.18
N SER A 458 -22.63 -4.58 -18.91
CA SER A 458 -21.54 -4.70 -19.90
C SER A 458 -21.15 -6.15 -20.19
N ARG A 459 -21.56 -7.11 -19.35
CA ARG A 459 -21.14 -8.52 -19.37
C ARG A 459 -19.61 -8.67 -19.36
N ARG A 460 -18.95 -7.80 -18.58
CA ARG A 460 -17.49 -7.79 -18.44
C ARG A 460 -17.09 -7.81 -16.98
N LYS A 461 -16.04 -8.55 -16.70
CA LYS A 461 -15.36 -8.55 -15.41
C LYS A 461 -14.67 -7.20 -15.22
N ILE A 462 -14.96 -6.52 -14.11
CA ILE A 462 -14.31 -5.26 -13.74
C ILE A 462 -13.56 -5.51 -12.43
N VAL A 463 -12.27 -5.21 -12.42
CA VAL A 463 -11.40 -5.38 -11.27
C VAL A 463 -10.95 -4.00 -10.82
N VAL A 464 -11.30 -3.61 -9.60
CA VAL A 464 -10.89 -2.33 -9.01
C VAL A 464 -10.08 -2.60 -7.75
N GLY A 465 -8.77 -2.36 -7.82
CA GLY A 465 -7.88 -2.39 -6.67
C GLY A 465 -7.90 -1.05 -5.94
N ASP A 466 -8.32 -1.03 -4.68
CA ASP A 466 -8.17 0.13 -3.80
C ASP A 466 -7.02 -0.06 -2.80
N THR A 467 -6.94 0.83 -1.81
CA THR A 467 -5.85 0.80 -0.82
C THR A 467 -5.89 -0.42 0.11
N LYS A 468 -7.04 -1.11 0.23
CA LYS A 468 -7.20 -2.30 1.07
C LYS A 468 -7.27 -3.58 0.23
N ILE A 469 -8.12 -3.63 -0.80
CA ILE A 469 -8.44 -4.88 -1.51
C ILE A 469 -8.70 -4.66 -3.01
N TYR A 470 -8.73 -5.76 -3.74
CA TYR A 470 -9.22 -5.87 -5.10
C TYR A 470 -10.68 -6.29 -5.11
N HIS A 471 -11.54 -5.39 -5.56
CA HIS A 471 -12.95 -5.65 -5.83
C HIS A 471 -13.09 -6.25 -7.22
N ILE A 472 -13.56 -7.49 -7.29
CA ILE A 472 -13.83 -8.19 -8.54
C ILE A 472 -15.34 -8.18 -8.77
N PHE A 473 -15.79 -7.33 -9.68
CA PHE A 473 -17.18 -7.20 -10.09
C PHE A 473 -17.46 -8.11 -11.28
N SER A 474 -18.43 -9.02 -11.12
CA SER A 474 -18.92 -9.90 -12.18
C SER A 474 -20.40 -10.17 -12.02
N ASP A 475 -21.15 -10.05 -13.11
CA ASP A 475 -22.58 -10.40 -13.20
C ASP A 475 -23.49 -9.78 -12.11
N GLY A 476 -23.14 -8.59 -11.63
CA GLY A 476 -23.94 -7.90 -10.60
C GLY A 476 -23.51 -8.18 -9.17
N SER A 477 -22.44 -8.94 -8.97
CA SER A 477 -21.87 -9.28 -7.67
C SER A 477 -20.44 -8.75 -7.55
N CYS A 478 -19.93 -8.68 -6.31
CA CYS A 478 -18.53 -8.37 -6.02
C CYS A 478 -17.94 -9.50 -5.16
N CYS A 479 -16.66 -9.83 -5.34
CA CYS A 479 -15.98 -10.86 -4.53
C CYS A 479 -15.99 -10.58 -3.01
N CYS A 480 -16.12 -9.32 -2.60
CA CYS A 480 -16.21 -8.96 -1.18
C CYS A 480 -17.57 -9.31 -0.54
N GLY A 481 -18.59 -9.72 -1.31
CA GLY A 481 -19.92 -10.02 -0.76
C GLY A 481 -20.63 -8.83 -0.12
N ASP A 482 -20.28 -7.60 -0.52
CA ASP A 482 -20.68 -6.34 0.12
C ASP A 482 -20.15 -6.14 1.55
N TYR A 483 -19.18 -6.96 1.94
CA TYR A 483 -18.45 -6.87 3.19
C TYR A 483 -17.05 -6.27 2.94
N TRP A 484 -16.90 -4.94 3.04
CA TRP A 484 -15.61 -4.28 2.80
C TRP A 484 -15.41 -3.02 3.61
#